data_AF-A0A535I9M9-F1
#
_entry.id   AF-A0A535I9M9-F1
#
_cell.length_a   1.000
_cell.length_b   1.000
_cell.length_c   1.000
_cell.angle_alpha   90.00
_cell.angle_beta   90.00
_cell.angle_gamma   90.00
#
_symmetry.space_group_name_H-M   'P 1'
#
loop_
_entity.id
_entity.type
_entity.pdbx_description
1 polymer ?
#
loop_
_entity_poly.entity_id
_entity_poly.type
_entity_poly.pdbx_seq_one_letter_code
_entity_poly.pdbx_strand_id
1 'polypeptide(L)'
;MASARSRPSRRYLPPRAVVGVVPYLGPTLGTPSATAFRQIDGLRGALTTLSIELLILREGQLTVDGVARGFGRSWLTGWRLDGSPSDALAGVGTIPGGSHRAGEALRLQWNSPNPIVGGLSRDYVVPITLFVTTIFPDGHIASYAIASSFSVSVNFAAESG
;
A
#
# COMPACT_ATOMS: atom_id res chain seq x y z
N MET A 1 -3.69 48.59 26.64
CA MET A 1 -4.36 47.28 26.56
C MET A 1 -3.93 46.58 25.29
N ALA A 2 -3.13 45.52 25.38
CA ALA A 2 -2.74 44.72 24.22
C ALA A 2 -3.75 43.57 24.07
N SER A 3 -4.57 43.61 23.01
CA SER A 3 -5.45 42.50 22.65
C SER A 3 -4.58 41.32 22.24
N ALA A 4 -4.65 40.20 22.96
CA ALA A 4 -4.05 38.95 22.53
C ALA A 4 -4.67 38.55 21.18
N ARG A 5 -3.89 38.58 20.09
CA ARG A 5 -4.35 38.05 18.80
C ARG A 5 -4.56 36.55 18.97
N SER A 6 -5.76 36.05 18.65
CA SER A 6 -5.99 34.60 18.62
C SER A 6 -5.01 33.98 17.61
N ARG A 7 -4.31 32.95 18.04
CA ARG A 7 -3.38 32.24 17.17
C ARG A 7 -4.19 31.61 16.03
N PRO A 8 -3.77 31.73 14.77
CA PRO A 8 -4.49 31.15 13.64
C PRO A 8 -4.67 29.64 13.86
N SER A 9 -5.89 29.16 13.63
CA SER A 9 -6.27 27.77 13.79
C SER A 9 -5.71 26.95 12.62
N ARG A 10 -4.75 26.06 12.89
CA ARG A 10 -4.14 25.20 11.88
C ARG A 10 -4.74 23.80 11.96
N ARG A 11 -5.05 23.22 10.80
CA ARG A 11 -5.48 21.83 10.71
C ARG A 11 -4.78 21.15 9.53
N TYR A 12 -4.24 19.97 9.81
CA TYR A 12 -3.53 19.12 8.88
C TYR A 12 -4.44 17.95 8.50
N LEU A 13 -4.80 17.86 7.22
CA LEU A 13 -5.60 16.77 6.68
C LEU A 13 -4.68 15.69 6.11
N PRO A 14 -4.96 14.40 6.35
CA PRO A 14 -4.14 13.31 5.85
C PRO A 14 -4.18 13.22 4.31
N PRO A 15 -3.13 12.65 3.68
CA PRO A 15 -3.21 12.26 2.28
C PRO A 15 -4.26 11.16 2.09
N ARG A 16 -4.82 11.08 0.89
CA ARG A 16 -5.58 9.92 0.41
C ARG A 16 -4.67 9.16 -0.54
N ALA A 17 -4.35 7.93 -0.18
CA ALA A 17 -3.49 7.09 -0.99
C ALA A 17 -4.01 5.65 -0.98
N VAL A 18 -3.53 4.87 -1.94
CA VAL A 18 -3.78 3.44 -2.06
C VAL A 18 -2.47 2.72 -2.32
N VAL A 19 -2.47 1.41 -2.06
CA VAL A 19 -1.33 0.55 -2.38
C VAL A 19 -1.28 0.29 -3.89
N GLY A 20 -0.08 0.42 -4.45
CA GLY A 20 0.30 -0.15 -5.73
C GLY A 20 1.32 -1.26 -5.50
N VAL A 21 1.37 -2.23 -6.42
CA VAL A 21 2.36 -3.31 -6.38
C VAL A 21 3.04 -3.49 -7.72
N VAL A 22 4.31 -3.91 -7.69
CA VAL A 22 5.08 -4.25 -8.88
C VAL A 22 5.59 -5.68 -8.71
N PRO A 23 5.08 -6.67 -9.48
CA PRO A 23 5.59 -8.02 -9.43
C PRO A 23 6.92 -8.14 -10.17
N TYR A 24 7.85 -8.92 -9.63
CA TYR A 24 9.08 -9.28 -10.32
C TYR A 24 9.54 -10.69 -9.94
N LEU A 25 10.22 -11.33 -10.88
CA LEU A 25 10.86 -12.63 -10.72
C LEU A 25 12.36 -12.37 -10.55
N GLY A 26 12.91 -12.60 -9.35
CA GLY A 26 14.34 -12.39 -9.05
C GLY A 26 14.59 -11.30 -8.00
N PRO A 27 15.83 -10.78 -7.87
CA PRO A 27 16.15 -9.75 -6.89
C PRO A 27 15.50 -8.40 -7.24
N THR A 28 15.17 -7.63 -6.20
CA THR A 28 14.56 -6.30 -6.33
C THR A 28 15.47 -5.37 -7.12
N LEU A 29 15.02 -4.90 -8.28
CA LEU A 29 15.66 -3.78 -8.96
C LEU A 29 15.21 -2.52 -8.23
N GLY A 30 16.15 -1.87 -7.52
CA GLY A 30 15.89 -0.70 -6.66
C GLY A 30 15.41 0.57 -7.39
N THR A 31 14.82 0.44 -8.57
CA THR A 31 14.23 1.53 -9.33
C THR A 31 12.71 1.47 -9.19
N PRO A 32 12.05 2.52 -8.66
CA PRO A 32 10.60 2.57 -8.64
C PRO A 32 10.08 2.47 -10.08
N SER A 33 9.22 1.49 -10.33
CA SER A 33 8.54 1.37 -11.62
C SER A 33 7.61 2.57 -11.78
N ALA A 34 7.60 3.19 -12.97
CA ALA A 34 6.65 4.25 -13.32
C ALA A 34 5.18 3.76 -13.32
N THR A 35 4.96 2.44 -13.23
CA THR A 35 3.64 1.81 -13.25
C THR A 35 3.54 0.79 -12.13
N ALA A 36 2.72 1.07 -11.12
CA ALA A 36 2.35 0.12 -10.09
C ALA A 36 0.89 -0.30 -10.27
N PHE A 37 0.61 -1.57 -10.02
CA PHE A 37 -0.68 -2.19 -10.30
C PHE A 37 -1.52 -2.29 -9.03
N ARG A 38 -2.85 -2.28 -9.20
CA ARG A 38 -3.80 -2.56 -8.11
C ARG A 38 -4.46 -3.93 -8.25
N GLN A 39 -4.21 -4.59 -9.36
CA GLN A 39 -4.59 -5.96 -9.65
C GLN A 39 -3.46 -6.61 -10.45
N ILE A 40 -3.09 -7.83 -10.07
CA ILE A 40 -2.06 -8.62 -10.76
C ILE A 40 -2.56 -10.04 -10.99
N ASP A 41 -1.95 -10.73 -11.95
CA ASP A 41 -2.08 -12.17 -12.09
C ASP A 41 -1.01 -12.86 -11.23
N GLY A 42 -1.43 -13.80 -10.39
CA GLY A 42 -0.57 -14.64 -9.56
C GLY A 42 -0.34 -16.01 -10.21
N LEU A 43 0.91 -16.48 -10.20
CA LEU A 43 1.24 -17.82 -10.65
C LEU A 43 0.99 -18.83 -9.52
N ARG A 44 0.16 -19.83 -9.79
CA ARG A 44 -0.12 -20.91 -8.84
C ARG A 44 1.18 -21.66 -8.48
N GLY A 45 1.40 -21.90 -7.19
CA GLY A 45 2.55 -22.62 -6.66
C GLY A 45 3.87 -21.85 -6.66
N ALA A 46 3.89 -20.62 -7.20
CA ALA A 46 5.11 -19.81 -7.29
C ALA A 46 5.15 -18.75 -6.19
N LEU A 47 6.32 -18.61 -5.55
CA LEU A 47 6.58 -17.50 -4.66
C LEU A 47 6.71 -16.21 -5.48
N THR A 48 5.70 -15.35 -5.37
CA THR A 48 5.66 -14.05 -6.04
C THR A 48 6.28 -13.00 -5.13
N THR A 49 7.26 -12.26 -5.67
CA THR A 49 7.88 -11.12 -4.98
C THR A 49 7.32 -9.82 -5.53
N LEU A 50 6.92 -8.92 -4.64
CA LEU A 50 6.21 -7.69 -4.94
C LEU A 50 6.90 -6.51 -4.26
N SER A 51 7.16 -5.43 -5.01
CA SER A 51 7.48 -4.13 -4.41
C SER A 51 6.19 -3.42 -4.02
N ILE A 52 6.16 -2.82 -2.83
CA ILE A 52 5.03 -1.99 -2.37
C ILE A 52 5.28 -0.53 -2.71
N GLU A 53 4.35 0.05 -3.45
CA GLU A 53 4.40 1.43 -3.91
C GLU A 53 3.24 2.25 -3.33
N LEU A 54 3.49 3.54 -3.07
CA LEU A 54 2.48 4.49 -2.62
C LEU A 54 1.86 5.20 -3.83
N LEU A 55 0.58 4.97 -4.06
CA LEU A 55 -0.19 5.69 -5.08
C LEU A 55 -1.02 6.79 -4.43
N ILE A 56 -0.57 8.04 -4.58
CA ILE A 56 -1.23 9.21 -3.99
C ILE A 56 -2.42 9.64 -4.86
N LEU A 57 -3.64 9.55 -4.33
CA LEU A 57 -4.86 10.06 -4.96
C LEU A 57 -5.07 11.55 -4.65
N ARG A 58 -4.68 11.97 -3.46
CA ARG A 58 -4.65 13.36 -3.01
C ARG A 58 -3.58 13.52 -1.94
N GLU A 59 -2.75 14.52 -2.07
CA GLU A 59 -1.80 14.87 -1.01
C GLU A 59 -2.49 15.31 0.30
N GLY A 60 -1.72 15.31 1.39
CA GLY A 60 -2.15 15.93 2.65
C GLY A 60 -2.41 17.43 2.43
N GLN A 61 -3.32 18.03 3.19
CA GLN A 61 -3.70 19.43 2.99
C GLN A 61 -3.60 20.23 4.29
N LEU A 62 -2.92 21.38 4.23
CA LEU A 62 -2.91 22.36 5.31
C LEU A 62 -4.10 23.31 5.15
N THR A 63 -4.85 23.51 6.23
CA THR A 63 -5.86 24.56 6.34
C THR A 63 -5.53 25.48 7.49
N VAL A 64 -5.71 26.79 7.29
CA VAL A 64 -5.51 27.83 8.30
C VAL A 64 -6.76 28.70 8.34
N ASP A 65 -7.42 28.74 9.49
CA ASP A 65 -8.71 29.42 9.68
C ASP A 65 -9.76 28.97 8.64
N GLY A 66 -9.77 27.66 8.36
CA GLY A 66 -10.67 27.03 7.40
C GLY A 66 -10.26 27.18 5.93
N VAL A 67 -9.26 28.00 5.60
CA VAL A 67 -8.81 28.24 4.23
C VAL A 67 -7.66 27.31 3.86
N ALA A 68 -7.72 26.68 2.69
CA ALA A 68 -6.62 25.88 2.16
C ALA A 68 -5.35 26.73 1.98
N ARG A 69 -4.23 26.30 2.56
CA ARG A 69 -2.94 26.99 2.44
C ARG A 69 -1.88 26.20 1.67
N GLY A 70 -2.21 24.99 1.23
CA GLY A 70 -1.37 24.20 0.33
C GLY A 70 -1.44 22.71 0.60
N PHE A 71 -0.75 21.96 -0.26
CA PHE A 71 -0.61 20.51 -0.13
C PHE A 71 0.73 20.17 0.50
N GLY A 72 0.73 19.16 1.35
CA GLY A 72 1.96 18.52 1.78
C GLY A 72 2.54 17.63 0.69
N ARG A 73 3.75 17.14 0.94
CA ARG A 73 4.39 16.10 0.13
C ARG A 73 4.45 14.83 0.96
N SER A 74 3.91 13.74 0.44
CA SER A 74 3.85 12.46 1.15
C SER A 74 4.77 11.41 0.54
N TRP A 75 5.28 10.51 1.37
CA TRP A 75 6.07 9.36 0.93
C TRP A 75 5.86 8.15 1.84
N LEU A 76 6.07 6.96 1.27
CA LEU A 76 6.00 5.71 2.01
C LEU A 76 7.22 5.59 2.92
N THR A 77 7.00 5.27 4.19
CA THR A 77 8.07 4.94 5.14
C THR A 77 8.05 3.47 5.54
N GLY A 78 6.90 2.82 5.42
CA GLY A 78 6.74 1.40 5.66
C GLY A 78 5.39 0.86 5.25
N TRP A 79 5.21 -0.44 5.40
CA TRP A 79 3.95 -1.13 5.16
C TRP A 79 3.80 -2.32 6.11
N ARG A 80 2.58 -2.85 6.21
CA ARG A 80 2.26 -4.07 6.97
C ARG A 80 1.24 -4.89 6.20
N LEU A 81 1.48 -6.19 6.10
CA LEU A 81 0.49 -7.16 5.63
C LEU A 81 -0.49 -7.45 6.77
N ASP A 82 -1.78 -7.15 6.59
CA ASP A 82 -2.76 -7.26 7.69
C ASP A 82 -3.47 -8.63 7.76
N GLY A 83 -3.34 -9.47 6.74
CA GLY A 83 -4.02 -10.78 6.65
C GLY A 83 -3.20 -11.82 5.89
N SER A 84 -3.67 -13.08 5.87
CA SER A 84 -2.91 -14.22 5.33
C SER A 84 -3.49 -14.78 4.02
N PRO A 85 -3.47 -14.04 2.90
CA PRO A 85 -3.92 -14.56 1.61
C PRO A 85 -2.88 -15.49 0.97
N SER A 86 -1.84 -15.91 1.69
CA SER A 86 -0.69 -16.62 1.15
C SER A 86 -0.54 -18.00 1.77
N ASP A 87 -0.22 -18.97 0.91
CA ASP A 87 0.08 -20.37 1.22
C ASP A 87 1.59 -20.62 1.39
N ALA A 88 2.43 -19.58 1.28
CA ALA A 88 3.87 -19.68 1.45
C ALA A 88 4.22 -20.21 2.85
N LEU A 89 5.22 -21.10 2.92
CA LEU A 89 5.72 -21.62 4.19
C LEU A 89 6.29 -20.51 5.08
N ALA A 90 6.20 -20.71 6.40
CA ALA A 90 6.82 -19.83 7.38
C ALA A 90 8.33 -19.71 7.12
N GLY A 91 8.85 -18.47 7.17
CA GLY A 91 10.25 -18.17 6.85
C GLY A 91 10.54 -17.96 5.37
N VAL A 92 9.59 -18.26 4.47
CA VAL A 92 9.72 -18.01 3.02
C VAL A 92 8.84 -16.81 2.61
N GLY A 93 7.57 -16.84 3.00
CA GLY A 93 6.61 -15.77 2.75
C GLY A 93 6.67 -14.65 3.79
N THR A 94 6.06 -13.51 3.43
CA THR A 94 5.85 -12.41 4.37
C THR A 94 4.81 -12.80 5.42
N ILE A 95 5.16 -12.61 6.69
CA ILE A 95 4.30 -12.93 7.82
C ILE A 95 3.33 -11.77 8.08
N PRO A 96 2.01 -12.01 8.15
CA PRO A 96 1.04 -10.97 8.50
C PRO A 96 1.27 -10.40 9.90
N GLY A 97 0.93 -9.12 10.10
CA GLY A 97 1.07 -8.38 11.34
C GLY A 97 2.45 -7.72 11.54
N GLY A 98 3.47 -8.14 10.79
CA GLY A 98 4.81 -7.54 10.84
C GLY A 98 4.90 -6.21 10.08
N SER A 99 5.55 -5.21 10.69
CA SER A 99 5.87 -3.95 10.01
C SER A 99 7.15 -4.07 9.21
N HIS A 100 7.12 -3.57 7.98
CA HIS A 100 8.21 -3.59 7.01
C HIS A 100 8.58 -2.16 6.62
N ARG A 101 9.85 -1.92 6.30
CA ARG A 101 10.30 -0.62 5.77
C ARG A 101 9.89 -0.45 4.31
N ALA A 102 9.76 0.80 3.87
CA ALA A 102 9.63 1.09 2.45
C ALA A 102 10.82 0.50 1.67
N GLY A 103 10.53 -0.13 0.53
CA GLY A 103 11.53 -0.86 -0.28
C GLY A 103 11.75 -2.32 0.14
N GLU A 104 11.26 -2.76 1.30
CA GLU A 104 11.20 -4.19 1.59
C GLU A 104 10.13 -4.87 0.72
N ALA A 105 10.45 -6.08 0.26
CA ALA A 105 9.59 -6.84 -0.62
C ALA A 105 8.49 -7.59 0.15
N LEU A 106 7.30 -7.61 -0.42
CA LEU A 106 6.21 -8.50 -0.04
C LEU A 106 6.35 -9.82 -0.81
N ARG A 107 6.32 -10.96 -0.11
CA ARG A 107 6.47 -12.30 -0.69
C ARG A 107 5.24 -13.14 -0.38
N LEU A 108 4.50 -13.53 -1.41
CA LEU A 108 3.25 -14.29 -1.28
C LEU A 108 3.22 -15.45 -2.28
N GLN A 109 2.49 -16.50 -1.95
CA GLN A 109 2.28 -17.66 -2.83
C GLN A 109 0.82 -18.09 -2.73
N TRP A 110 0.26 -18.58 -3.84
CA TRP A 110 -1.10 -19.14 -3.90
C TRP A 110 -1.04 -20.54 -4.51
N ASN A 111 -1.54 -21.55 -3.81
CA ASN A 111 -1.54 -22.95 -4.27
C ASN A 111 -2.89 -23.37 -4.87
N SER A 112 -3.92 -22.56 -4.68
CA SER A 112 -5.26 -22.77 -5.22
C SER A 112 -5.61 -21.70 -6.26
N PRO A 113 -6.44 -22.01 -7.27
CA PRO A 113 -7.01 -21.00 -8.15
C PRO A 113 -8.00 -20.11 -7.39
N ASN A 114 -8.46 -19.04 -8.03
CA ASN A 114 -9.47 -18.14 -7.48
C ASN A 114 -10.65 -18.90 -6.85
N PRO A 115 -11.05 -18.59 -5.60
CA PRO A 115 -12.23 -19.18 -4.99
C PRO A 115 -13.49 -18.83 -5.78
N ILE A 116 -14.39 -19.82 -5.94
CA ILE A 116 -15.71 -19.62 -6.53
C ILE A 116 -16.72 -19.37 -5.41
N VAL A 117 -17.37 -18.21 -5.44
CA VAL A 117 -18.40 -17.83 -4.45
C VAL A 117 -19.66 -17.42 -5.20
N GLY A 118 -20.78 -18.11 -4.95
CA GLY A 118 -22.04 -17.82 -5.64
C GLY A 118 -21.97 -18.03 -7.17
N GLY A 119 -21.12 -18.95 -7.63
CA GLY A 119 -20.94 -19.26 -9.06
C GLY A 119 -20.00 -18.31 -9.81
N LEU A 120 -19.39 -17.33 -9.13
CA LEU A 120 -18.44 -16.39 -9.73
C LEU A 120 -17.04 -16.57 -9.14
N SER A 121 -16.03 -16.51 -10.01
CA SER A 121 -14.62 -16.45 -9.60
C SER A 121 -14.37 -15.14 -8.87
N ARG A 122 -13.67 -15.23 -7.72
CA ARG A 122 -13.33 -14.08 -6.89
C ARG A 122 -11.82 -13.98 -6.72
N ASP A 123 -11.26 -12.81 -6.99
CA ASP A 123 -9.85 -12.54 -6.73
C ASP A 123 -9.51 -12.62 -5.25
N TYR A 124 -8.27 -13.02 -4.97
CA TYR A 124 -7.69 -12.87 -3.65
C TYR A 124 -7.52 -11.37 -3.34
N VAL A 125 -7.93 -10.96 -2.15
CA VAL A 125 -7.73 -9.59 -1.68
C VAL A 125 -6.57 -9.60 -0.69
N VAL A 126 -5.53 -8.81 -0.96
CA VAL A 126 -4.37 -8.69 -0.10
C VAL A 126 -4.47 -7.38 0.69
N PRO A 127 -4.80 -7.42 2.00
CA PRO A 127 -4.94 -6.22 2.82
C PRO A 127 -3.56 -5.72 3.28
N ILE A 128 -3.30 -4.44 3.05
CA ILE A 128 -2.04 -3.77 3.37
C ILE A 128 -2.33 -2.47 4.10
N THR A 129 -1.66 -2.24 5.22
CA THR A 129 -1.57 -0.92 5.85
C THR A 129 -0.31 -0.24 5.35
N LEU A 130 -0.44 0.98 4.80
CA LEU A 130 0.67 1.83 4.41
C LEU A 130 1.00 2.80 5.53
N PHE A 131 2.27 2.91 5.90
CA PHE A 131 2.78 3.94 6.80
C PHE A 131 3.37 5.08 5.96
N VAL A 132 2.73 6.25 6.04
CA VAL A 132 2.99 7.39 5.17
C VAL A 132 3.39 8.59 6.02
N THR A 133 4.49 9.23 5.66
CA THR A 133 4.90 10.51 6.25
C THR A 133 4.57 11.63 5.28
N THR A 134 4.05 12.74 5.79
CA THR A 134 3.76 13.95 5.03
C THR A 134 4.47 15.14 5.67
N ILE A 135 5.18 15.92 4.85
CA ILE A 135 5.66 17.26 5.21
C ILE A 135 4.73 18.32 4.63
N PHE A 136 4.21 19.21 5.46
CA PHE A 136 3.32 20.30 5.07
C PHE A 136 4.11 21.58 4.70
N PRO A 137 3.49 22.53 3.97
CA PRO A 137 4.17 23.75 3.52
C PRO A 137 4.77 24.62 4.63
N ASP A 138 4.28 24.50 5.87
CA ASP A 138 4.80 25.20 7.05
C ASP A 138 5.91 24.43 7.78
N GLY A 139 6.37 23.32 7.20
CA GLY A 139 7.40 22.45 7.77
C GLY A 139 6.89 21.45 8.80
N HIS A 140 5.59 21.43 9.10
CA HIS A 140 5.03 20.42 9.99
C HIS A 140 5.13 19.03 9.35
N ILE A 141 5.55 18.03 10.13
CA ILE A 141 5.64 16.63 9.70
C ILE A 141 4.62 15.82 10.48
N ALA A 142 3.84 15.00 9.78
CA ALA A 142 2.89 14.06 10.37
C ALA A 142 3.02 12.68 9.73
N SER A 143 2.71 11.65 10.52
CA SER A 143 2.70 10.25 10.06
C SER A 143 1.28 9.70 10.13
N TYR A 144 0.93 8.88 9.14
CA TYR A 144 -0.39 8.31 8.95
C TYR A 144 -0.29 6.81 8.67
N ALA A 145 -1.29 6.06 9.14
CA ALA A 145 -1.53 4.67 8.74
C ALA A 145 -2.77 4.62 7.84
N ILE A 146 -2.61 4.11 6.62
CA ILE A 146 -3.66 4.07 5.60
C ILE A 146 -3.94 2.62 5.25
N ALA A 147 -5.12 2.12 5.61
CA ALA A 147 -5.58 0.80 5.20
C ALA A 147 -5.91 0.80 3.70
N SER A 148 -5.43 -0.20 2.98
CA SER A 148 -5.61 -0.38 1.54
C SER A 148 -5.59 -1.87 1.17
N SER A 149 -5.87 -2.18 -0.09
CA SER A 149 -5.67 -3.51 -0.64
C SER A 149 -5.38 -3.47 -2.14
N PHE A 150 -4.80 -4.57 -2.64
CA PHE A 150 -4.74 -4.90 -4.06
C PHE A 150 -5.34 -6.30 -4.29
N SER A 151 -5.71 -6.58 -5.53
CA SER A 151 -6.32 -7.86 -5.93
C SER A 151 -5.31 -8.75 -6.64
N VAL A 152 -5.46 -10.06 -6.48
CA VAL A 152 -4.67 -11.06 -7.19
C VAL A 152 -5.61 -12.08 -7.83
N SER A 153 -5.50 -12.22 -9.15
CA SER A 153 -6.18 -13.24 -9.92
C SER A 153 -5.24 -14.43 -10.13
N VAL A 154 -5.63 -15.60 -9.65
CA VAL A 154 -4.90 -16.87 -9.81
C VAL A 154 -5.76 -17.77 -10.71
N ASN A 155 -5.39 -17.80 -11.98
CA ASN A 155 -6.08 -18.63 -12.95
C ASN A 155 -5.66 -20.09 -12.83
N PHE A 156 -6.51 -21.01 -13.30
CA PHE A 156 -6.08 -22.37 -13.57
C PHE A 156 -4.89 -22.31 -14.54
N ALA A 157 -3.73 -22.82 -14.14
CA ALA A 157 -2.75 -23.22 -15.14
C ALA A 157 -3.47 -24.29 -15.98
N ALA A 158 -3.69 -24.03 -17.27
CA ALA A 158 -4.18 -25.06 -18.17
C ALA A 158 -3.26 -26.28 -17.98
N GLU A 159 -3.83 -27.40 -17.53
CA GLU A 159 -3.10 -28.66 -17.58
C GLU A 159 -2.67 -28.85 -19.03
N SER A 160 -1.36 -29.00 -19.23
CA SER A 160 -0.82 -29.55 -20.46
C SER A 160 -1.54 -30.87 -20.72
N GLY A 161 -2.41 -30.88 -21.73
CA GLY A 161 -2.98 -32.11 -22.30
C GLY A 161 -1.91 -32.94 -23.00
#